data_AF-A0A2E3SF59-F1
#
_entry.id   AF-A0A2E3SF59-F1
#
_cell.length_a   1.000
_cell.length_b   1.000
_cell.length_c   1.000
_cell.angle_alpha   90.00
_cell.angle_beta   90.00
_cell.angle_gamma   90.00
#
_symmetry.space_group_name_H-M   'P 1'
#
loop_
_entity.id
_entity.type
_entity.pdbx_description
1 polymer ?
#
loop_
_entity_poly.entity_id
_entity_poly.type
_entity_poly.pdbx_seq_one_letter_code
_entity_poly.pdbx_strand_id
1 'polypeptide(L)'
;MAFTIEIRFLGGLTETQIVVFETAANRWSEIITESLPPVQLANGDIVNDVRIDAQGVSIDGPSGILGQAGPTQLRPGSFLPATGMMRFDSADLARMEAESSLMDVIVHEMGHVLGFGTLWSAKFLNLIEGEGSENPVFLGKNTIREYRQLTNDDNVSSVPVANTGGKGTRDGHWREMVFDNELMTGFIDLGDNPLSRLSVAAFDDMGYNVDYDAADTYRLPAKETLALKVVDKNRQCRMCSRKIMRTDPVVLPESCYL
;
A
#
# COMPACT_ATOMS: atom_id res chain seq x y z
N MET A 1 9.65 -13.60 -16.71
CA MET A 1 8.74 -12.69 -17.45
C MET A 1 8.76 -11.36 -16.69
N ALA A 2 8.18 -10.28 -17.22
CA ALA A 2 7.98 -9.08 -16.40
C ALA A 2 6.87 -9.35 -15.37
N PHE A 3 6.93 -8.70 -14.21
CA PHE A 3 5.87 -8.77 -13.21
C PHE A 3 4.56 -8.19 -13.77
N THR A 4 3.43 -8.77 -13.38
CA THR A 4 2.10 -8.33 -13.80
C THR A 4 1.10 -8.41 -12.65
N ILE A 5 0.06 -7.60 -12.72
CA ILE A 5 -1.10 -7.68 -11.82
C ILE A 5 -2.34 -7.96 -12.66
N GLU A 6 -2.92 -9.14 -12.48
CA GLU A 6 -4.22 -9.47 -13.05
C GLU A 6 -5.32 -8.88 -12.17
N ILE A 7 -6.28 -8.16 -12.75
CA ILE A 7 -7.40 -7.61 -12.01
C ILE A 7 -8.69 -8.31 -12.44
N ARG A 8 -9.42 -8.86 -11.48
CA ARG A 8 -10.76 -9.42 -11.67
C ARG A 8 -11.79 -8.48 -11.06
N PHE A 9 -12.57 -7.82 -11.92
CA PHE A 9 -13.62 -6.90 -11.49
C PHE A 9 -14.90 -7.66 -11.11
N LEU A 10 -15.39 -7.46 -9.88
CA LEU A 10 -16.61 -8.12 -9.38
C LEU A 10 -17.87 -7.24 -9.47
N GLY A 11 -17.75 -6.03 -10.02
CA GLY A 11 -18.84 -5.08 -10.24
C GLY A 11 -18.74 -3.81 -9.39
N GLY A 12 -19.70 -2.90 -9.60
CA GLY A 12 -19.80 -1.63 -8.86
C GLY A 12 -18.82 -0.53 -9.29
N LEU A 13 -18.14 -0.71 -10.42
CA LEU A 13 -17.21 0.25 -11.02
C LEU A 13 -17.68 0.61 -12.43
N THR A 14 -17.45 1.85 -12.87
CA THR A 14 -17.67 2.27 -14.25
C THR A 14 -16.53 1.81 -15.17
N GLU A 15 -16.74 1.83 -16.49
CA GLU A 15 -15.68 1.54 -17.47
C GLU A 15 -14.48 2.48 -17.33
N THR A 16 -14.73 3.77 -17.07
CA THR A 16 -13.68 4.77 -16.87
C THR A 16 -12.87 4.51 -15.60
N GLN A 17 -13.52 4.06 -14.52
CA GLN A 17 -12.83 3.69 -13.28
C GLN A 17 -12.00 2.42 -13.46
N ILE A 18 -12.51 1.42 -14.20
CA ILE A 18 -11.78 0.19 -14.55
C ILE A 18 -10.44 0.50 -15.24
N VAL A 19 -10.42 1.46 -16.18
CA VAL A 19 -9.19 1.88 -16.85
C VAL A 19 -8.16 2.46 -15.87
N VAL A 20 -8.59 3.14 -14.81
CA VAL A 20 -7.68 3.66 -13.76
C VAL A 20 -7.03 2.50 -12.99
N PHE A 21 -7.76 1.41 -12.73
CA PHE A 21 -7.19 0.21 -12.11
C PHE A 21 -6.11 -0.43 -12.97
N GLU A 22 -6.33 -0.55 -14.27
CA GLU A 22 -5.32 -1.08 -15.20
C GLU A 22 -4.07 -0.18 -15.25
N THR A 23 -4.27 1.14 -15.21
CA THR A 23 -3.16 2.11 -15.13
C THR A 23 -2.36 1.95 -13.84
N ALA A 24 -3.03 1.76 -12.70
CA ALA A 24 -2.36 1.52 -11.42
C ALA A 24 -1.61 0.19 -11.37
N ALA A 25 -2.15 -0.87 -11.98
CA ALA A 25 -1.45 -2.15 -12.11
C ALA A 25 -0.18 -2.02 -12.97
N ASN A 26 -0.24 -1.26 -14.06
CA ASN A 26 0.93 -0.95 -14.87
C ASN A 26 1.96 -0.15 -14.08
N ARG A 27 1.53 0.83 -13.28
CA ARG A 27 2.42 1.61 -12.41
C ARG A 27 3.23 0.72 -11.45
N TRP A 28 2.59 -0.28 -10.83
CA TRP A 28 3.29 -1.26 -9.99
C TRP A 28 4.21 -2.18 -10.79
N SER A 29 3.85 -2.51 -12.04
CA SER A 29 4.65 -3.35 -12.93
C SER A 29 5.87 -2.63 -13.52
N GLU A 30 5.90 -1.29 -13.49
CA GLU A 30 7.11 -0.50 -13.75
C GLU A 30 8.11 -0.59 -12.58
N ILE A 31 7.58 -0.65 -11.35
CA ILE A 31 8.38 -0.63 -10.13
C ILE A 31 8.90 -2.03 -9.81
N ILE A 32 8.06 -3.05 -9.86
CA ILE A 32 8.45 -4.44 -9.59
C ILE A 32 8.82 -5.07 -10.93
N THR A 33 10.08 -5.48 -11.08
CA THR A 33 10.62 -5.84 -12.40
C THR A 33 10.70 -7.35 -12.65
N GLU A 34 10.75 -8.15 -11.59
CA GLU A 34 10.85 -9.61 -11.68
C GLU A 34 9.51 -10.29 -11.44
N SER A 35 9.14 -11.20 -12.35
CA SER A 35 7.97 -12.07 -12.15
C SER A 35 8.16 -13.00 -10.95
N LEU A 36 7.07 -13.27 -10.24
CA LEU A 36 7.02 -14.22 -9.14
C LEU A 36 6.84 -15.66 -9.64
N PRO A 37 7.18 -16.67 -8.81
CA PRO A 37 6.88 -18.05 -9.14
C PRO A 37 5.36 -18.28 -9.26
N PRO A 38 4.89 -18.93 -10.34
CA PRO A 38 3.47 -19.23 -10.50
C PRO A 38 3.00 -20.20 -9.41
N VAL A 39 1.75 -20.00 -8.97
CA VAL A 39 1.09 -20.90 -8.02
C VAL A 39 -0.27 -21.35 -8.55
N GLN A 40 -0.63 -22.59 -8.26
CA GLN A 40 -1.97 -23.12 -8.47
C GLN A 40 -2.79 -23.04 -7.19
N LEU A 41 -3.94 -22.39 -7.27
CA LEU A 41 -4.90 -22.29 -6.18
C LEU A 41 -5.71 -23.60 -6.06
N ALA A 42 -6.39 -23.78 -4.91
CA ALA A 42 -7.18 -24.98 -4.64
C ALA A 42 -8.32 -25.23 -5.64
N ASN A 43 -8.80 -24.19 -6.33
CA ASN A 43 -9.83 -24.30 -7.37
C ASN A 43 -9.25 -24.63 -8.77
N GLY A 44 -7.93 -24.80 -8.88
CA GLY A 44 -7.23 -25.11 -10.12
C GLY A 44 -6.73 -23.89 -10.90
N ASP A 45 -7.10 -22.67 -10.49
CA ASP A 45 -6.63 -21.44 -11.12
C ASP A 45 -5.11 -21.31 -10.98
N ILE A 46 -4.45 -20.87 -12.04
CA ILE A 46 -3.02 -20.56 -12.04
C ILE A 46 -2.86 -19.05 -11.90
N VAL A 47 -2.07 -18.62 -10.92
CA VAL A 47 -1.69 -17.23 -10.72
C VAL A 47 -0.20 -17.10 -10.94
N ASN A 48 0.20 -16.37 -11.99
CA ASN A 48 1.62 -16.20 -12.33
C ASN A 48 2.31 -15.25 -11.34
N ASP A 49 1.76 -14.05 -11.17
CA ASP A 49 2.27 -13.01 -10.29
C ASP A 49 1.25 -12.72 -9.19
N VAL A 50 0.43 -11.68 -9.36
CA VAL A 50 -0.60 -11.31 -8.39
C VAL A 50 -1.94 -11.20 -9.09
N ARG A 51 -2.99 -11.75 -8.48
CA ARG A 51 -4.37 -11.53 -8.91
C ARG A 51 -5.16 -10.77 -7.85
N ILE A 52 -5.81 -9.68 -8.26
CA ILE A 52 -6.57 -8.81 -7.36
C ILE A 52 -8.05 -8.83 -7.73
N ASP A 53 -8.89 -9.17 -6.76
CA ASP A 53 -10.33 -9.02 -6.87
C ASP A 53 -10.76 -7.60 -6.50
N ALA A 54 -11.20 -6.79 -7.47
CA ALA A 54 -11.56 -5.39 -7.28
C ALA A 54 -13.07 -5.15 -7.44
N GLN A 55 -13.66 -4.35 -6.55
CA GLN A 55 -15.08 -3.99 -6.63
C GLN A 55 -15.42 -2.65 -5.98
N GLY A 56 -16.45 -1.99 -6.50
CA GLY A 56 -17.14 -0.89 -5.83
C GLY A 56 -18.31 -1.42 -4.99
N VAL A 57 -18.37 -1.06 -3.72
CA VAL A 57 -19.42 -1.51 -2.78
C VAL A 57 -19.82 -0.38 -1.85
N SER A 58 -20.98 -0.47 -1.22
CA SER A 58 -21.31 0.43 -0.10
C SER A 58 -20.49 0.02 1.12
N ILE A 59 -19.72 0.96 1.71
CA ILE A 59 -18.89 0.72 2.89
C ILE A 59 -19.45 1.51 4.07
N ASP A 60 -19.36 2.84 4.02
CA ASP A 60 -19.83 3.72 5.09
C ASP A 60 -20.40 5.07 4.62
N GLY A 61 -20.47 5.30 3.32
CA GLY A 61 -20.99 6.52 2.72
C GLY A 61 -19.89 7.57 2.49
N PRO A 62 -20.25 8.80 2.13
CA PRO A 62 -19.28 9.78 1.65
C PRO A 62 -18.21 10.15 2.68
N SER A 63 -16.96 10.33 2.23
CA SER A 63 -15.82 10.88 3.00
C SER A 63 -15.35 10.05 4.20
N GLY A 64 -15.96 8.88 4.42
CA GLY A 64 -15.48 7.82 5.29
C GLY A 64 -14.39 7.04 4.57
N ILE A 65 -14.42 5.70 4.64
CA ILE A 65 -13.42 4.84 3.99
C ILE A 65 -13.49 5.00 2.47
N LEU A 66 -12.43 5.53 1.85
CA LEU A 66 -12.33 5.63 0.39
C LEU A 66 -12.10 4.27 -0.27
N GLY A 67 -11.18 3.51 0.30
CA GLY A 67 -10.74 2.19 -0.16
C GLY A 67 -10.29 1.33 1.01
N GLN A 68 -10.28 0.02 0.79
CA GLN A 68 -9.62 -0.92 1.67
C GLN A 68 -9.13 -2.12 0.86
N ALA A 69 -7.92 -2.56 1.16
CA ALA A 69 -7.32 -3.66 0.46
C ALA A 69 -6.33 -4.46 1.31
N GLY A 70 -6.00 -5.64 0.81
CA GLY A 70 -4.99 -6.49 1.43
C GLY A 70 -4.85 -7.84 0.73
N PRO A 71 -3.76 -8.56 1.02
CA PRO A 71 -3.53 -9.89 0.47
C PRO A 71 -4.54 -10.89 1.04
N THR A 72 -4.95 -11.87 0.26
CA THR A 72 -5.86 -12.94 0.70
C THR A 72 -5.17 -14.30 0.74
N GLN A 73 -4.21 -14.54 -0.15
CA GLN A 73 -3.40 -15.76 -0.16
C GLN A 73 -1.94 -15.42 -0.38
N LEU A 74 -1.04 -16.01 0.40
CA LEU A 74 0.41 -15.79 0.33
C LEU A 74 1.12 -17.02 -0.21
N ARG A 75 2.20 -16.80 -0.94
CA ARG A 75 3.14 -17.83 -1.36
C ARG A 75 3.89 -18.41 -0.15
N PRO A 76 4.08 -19.75 -0.07
CA PRO A 76 4.82 -20.36 1.02
C PRO A 76 6.30 -19.98 0.95
N GLY A 77 6.91 -19.72 2.11
CA GLY A 77 8.32 -19.34 2.22
C GLY A 77 8.52 -17.82 2.11
N SER A 78 8.25 -17.23 0.95
CA SER A 78 8.47 -15.78 0.73
C SER A 78 7.39 -14.90 1.36
N PHE A 79 6.20 -15.45 1.61
CA PHE A 79 5.00 -14.72 2.01
C PHE A 79 4.52 -13.67 0.99
N LEU A 80 5.12 -13.60 -0.21
CA LEU A 80 4.66 -12.66 -1.21
C LEU A 80 3.23 -13.01 -1.66
N PRO A 81 2.33 -12.02 -1.76
CA PRO A 81 0.93 -12.22 -2.14
C PRO A 81 0.77 -12.94 -3.47
N ALA A 82 -0.06 -13.97 -3.51
CA ALA A 82 -0.57 -14.57 -4.75
C ALA A 82 -1.90 -13.94 -5.15
N THR A 83 -2.80 -13.78 -4.19
CA THR A 83 -4.08 -13.09 -4.43
C THR A 83 -4.31 -12.01 -3.41
N GLY A 84 -5.11 -11.02 -3.79
CA GLY A 84 -5.60 -9.98 -2.90
C GLY A 84 -6.99 -9.51 -3.27
N MET A 85 -7.51 -8.58 -2.47
CA MET A 85 -8.79 -7.96 -2.74
C MET A 85 -8.72 -6.46 -2.49
N MET A 86 -9.52 -5.72 -3.24
CA MET A 86 -9.71 -4.28 -3.10
C MET A 86 -11.20 -3.95 -3.12
N ARG A 87 -11.63 -3.11 -2.19
CA ARG A 87 -13.01 -2.61 -2.10
C ARG A 87 -13.01 -1.11 -1.96
N PHE A 88 -13.76 -0.43 -2.80
CA PHE A 88 -13.90 1.03 -2.79
C PHE A 88 -15.33 1.42 -2.44
N ASP A 89 -15.50 2.51 -1.68
CA ASP A 89 -16.85 3.00 -1.40
C ASP A 89 -17.44 3.62 -2.67
N SER A 90 -18.49 2.99 -3.16
CA SER A 90 -19.30 3.47 -4.28
C SER A 90 -19.81 4.90 -4.11
N ALA A 91 -19.96 5.40 -2.88
CA ALA A 91 -20.37 6.76 -2.58
C ALA A 91 -19.27 7.81 -2.88
N ASP A 92 -18.00 7.40 -2.93
CA ASP A 92 -16.85 8.28 -3.13
C ASP A 92 -16.21 8.15 -4.51
N LEU A 93 -16.44 7.04 -5.24
CA LEU A 93 -15.81 6.77 -6.54
C LEU A 93 -15.95 7.91 -7.55
N ALA A 94 -17.18 8.41 -7.77
CA ALA A 94 -17.42 9.48 -8.74
C ALA A 94 -16.72 10.79 -8.36
N ARG A 95 -16.64 11.08 -7.06
CA ARG A 95 -15.92 12.26 -6.54
C ARG A 95 -14.41 12.09 -6.73
N MET A 96 -13.86 10.95 -6.35
CA MET A 96 -12.42 10.67 -6.48
C MET A 96 -11.98 10.70 -7.94
N GLU A 97 -12.80 10.18 -8.85
CA GLU A 97 -12.56 10.25 -10.30
C GLU A 97 -12.57 11.70 -10.79
N ALA A 98 -13.57 12.50 -10.42
CA ALA A 98 -13.66 13.91 -10.81
C ALA A 98 -12.52 14.78 -10.23
N GLU A 99 -12.06 14.44 -9.03
CA GLU A 99 -10.95 15.11 -8.35
C GLU A 99 -9.57 14.55 -8.75
N SER A 100 -9.52 13.56 -9.66
CA SER A 100 -8.30 12.85 -10.08
C SER A 100 -7.53 12.15 -8.95
N SER A 101 -8.11 12.02 -7.76
CA SER A 101 -7.52 11.31 -6.61
C SER A 101 -7.73 9.80 -6.66
N LEU A 102 -8.60 9.30 -7.55
CA LEU A 102 -8.88 7.87 -7.65
C LEU A 102 -7.62 7.06 -8.00
N MET A 103 -6.75 7.58 -8.86
CA MET A 103 -5.50 6.91 -9.23
C MET A 103 -4.60 6.71 -8.00
N ASP A 104 -4.37 7.76 -7.22
CA ASP A 104 -3.55 7.72 -6.01
C ASP A 104 -4.09 6.68 -5.02
N VAL A 105 -5.40 6.70 -4.76
CA VAL A 105 -6.04 5.75 -3.83
C VAL A 105 -5.90 4.31 -4.35
N ILE A 106 -6.05 4.07 -5.66
CA ILE A 106 -5.89 2.71 -6.21
C ILE A 106 -4.43 2.24 -6.11
N VAL A 107 -3.45 3.07 -6.47
CA VAL A 107 -2.03 2.71 -6.35
C VAL A 107 -1.68 2.41 -4.89
N HIS A 108 -2.16 3.24 -3.96
CA HIS A 108 -2.00 3.06 -2.52
C HIS A 108 -2.55 1.70 -2.04
N GLU A 109 -3.82 1.41 -2.36
CA GLU A 109 -4.49 0.18 -1.95
C GLU A 109 -3.85 -1.06 -2.61
N MET A 110 -3.39 -0.96 -3.86
CA MET A 110 -2.61 -2.04 -4.49
C MET A 110 -1.29 -2.28 -3.74
N GLY A 111 -0.63 -1.23 -3.23
CA GLY A 111 0.56 -1.37 -2.37
C GLY A 111 0.28 -2.21 -1.13
N HIS A 112 -0.88 -2.03 -0.50
CA HIS A 112 -1.31 -2.87 0.63
C HIS A 112 -1.58 -4.32 0.23
N VAL A 113 -2.16 -4.56 -0.94
CA VAL A 113 -2.31 -5.92 -1.48
C VAL A 113 -0.95 -6.58 -1.66
N LEU A 114 0.03 -5.85 -2.17
CA LEU A 114 1.40 -6.30 -2.41
C LEU A 114 2.23 -6.46 -1.13
N GLY A 115 1.67 -6.15 0.04
CA GLY A 115 2.28 -6.48 1.33
C GLY A 115 2.68 -5.29 2.19
N PHE A 116 2.66 -4.07 1.62
CA PHE A 116 3.06 -2.87 2.34
C PHE A 116 2.14 -2.66 3.55
N GLY A 117 2.72 -2.61 4.75
CA GLY A 117 1.97 -2.44 6.00
C GLY A 117 1.13 -3.65 6.44
N THR A 118 0.91 -4.63 5.56
CA THR A 118 0.11 -5.84 5.84
C THR A 118 0.98 -7.04 6.21
N LEU A 119 2.23 -7.09 5.74
CA LEU A 119 3.16 -8.20 5.95
C LEU A 119 4.38 -7.86 6.83
N TRP A 120 4.47 -6.65 7.38
CA TRP A 120 5.65 -6.22 8.14
C TRP A 120 5.83 -6.92 9.48
N SER A 121 4.74 -7.33 10.15
CA SER A 121 4.79 -7.92 11.50
C SER A 121 5.67 -9.17 11.59
N ALA A 122 6.07 -9.52 12.82
CA ALA A 122 6.84 -10.73 13.11
C ALA A 122 6.14 -12.05 12.71
N LYS A 123 4.82 -12.02 12.45
CA LYS A 123 4.07 -13.17 11.91
C LYS A 123 4.56 -13.55 10.50
N PHE A 124 5.10 -12.58 9.74
CA PHE A 124 5.54 -12.76 8.37
C PHE A 124 7.00 -12.31 8.22
N LEU A 125 7.25 -11.04 7.88
CA LEU A 125 8.57 -10.58 7.43
C LEU A 125 9.43 -9.96 8.54
N ASN A 126 8.84 -9.66 9.72
CA ASN A 126 9.57 -9.10 10.87
C ASN A 126 10.36 -7.82 10.53
N LEU A 127 9.71 -6.89 9.82
CA LEU A 127 10.26 -5.62 9.35
C LEU A 127 9.83 -4.41 10.20
N ILE A 128 8.96 -4.59 11.19
CA ILE A 128 8.45 -3.53 12.07
C ILE A 128 8.76 -3.84 13.54
N GLU A 129 9.11 -2.81 14.31
CA GLU A 129 9.26 -2.87 15.76
C GLU A 129 8.35 -1.84 16.43
N GLY A 130 7.88 -2.16 17.65
CA GLY A 130 7.08 -1.25 18.45
C GLY A 130 5.63 -1.12 17.97
N GLU A 131 5.09 -2.13 17.26
CA GLU A 131 3.67 -2.17 16.87
C GLU A 131 2.77 -1.87 18.08
N GLY A 132 1.81 -0.98 17.87
CA GLY A 132 0.88 -0.60 18.94
C GLY A 132 1.45 0.40 19.97
N SER A 133 2.71 0.81 19.85
CA SER A 133 3.35 1.78 20.74
C SER A 133 3.22 3.23 20.23
N GLU A 134 3.64 4.20 21.05
CA GLU A 134 3.72 5.60 20.64
C GLU A 134 4.74 5.86 19.54
N ASN A 135 5.67 4.93 19.28
CA ASN A 135 6.72 5.11 18.29
C ASN A 135 7.09 3.80 17.55
N PRO A 136 6.17 3.23 16.74
CA PRO A 136 6.47 2.13 15.86
C PRO A 136 7.43 2.60 14.75
N VAL A 137 8.32 1.70 14.33
CA VAL A 137 9.35 1.97 13.33
C VAL A 137 9.56 0.78 12.39
N PHE A 138 9.90 1.08 11.14
CA PHE A 138 10.27 0.09 10.13
C PHE A 138 11.80 -0.07 10.08
N LEU A 139 12.24 -1.32 9.91
CA LEU A 139 13.62 -1.76 10.11
C LEU A 139 14.29 -2.34 8.85
N GLY A 140 13.62 -2.25 7.69
CA GLY A 140 14.18 -2.68 6.42
C GLY A 140 15.44 -1.88 6.04
N LYS A 141 16.50 -2.58 5.62
CA LYS A 141 17.83 -2.00 5.42
C LYS A 141 17.85 -1.08 4.20
N ASN A 142 17.13 -1.46 3.15
CA ASN A 142 17.02 -0.67 1.93
C ASN A 142 16.22 0.61 2.20
N THR A 143 15.09 0.51 2.91
CA THR A 143 14.28 1.68 3.29
C THR A 143 15.05 2.62 4.21
N ILE A 144 15.81 2.10 5.18
CA ILE A 144 16.70 2.93 6.02
C ILE A 144 17.74 3.67 5.17
N ARG A 145 18.34 3.00 4.17
CA ARG A 145 19.30 3.65 3.25
C ARG A 145 18.68 4.83 2.52
N GLU A 146 17.48 4.67 1.93
CA GLU A 146 16.81 5.77 1.23
C GLU A 146 16.37 6.87 2.21
N TYR A 147 15.97 6.52 3.44
CA TYR A 147 15.60 7.51 4.45
C TYR A 147 16.78 8.36 4.93
N ARG A 148 17.99 7.79 5.03
CA ARG A 148 19.23 8.55 5.29
C ARG A 148 19.49 9.59 4.21
N GLN A 149 19.25 9.25 2.95
CA GLN A 149 19.39 10.21 1.84
C GLN A 149 18.34 11.33 1.92
N LEU A 150 17.08 10.99 2.23
CA LEU A 150 16.00 11.97 2.39
C LEU A 150 16.23 12.94 3.56
N THR A 151 16.80 12.45 4.65
CA THR A 151 17.09 13.25 5.86
C THR A 151 18.46 13.92 5.83
N ASN A 152 19.35 13.47 4.95
CA ASN A 152 20.77 13.79 4.97
C ASN A 152 21.41 13.53 6.36
N ASP A 153 21.05 12.39 6.96
CA ASP A 153 21.55 11.94 8.27
C ASP A 153 21.85 10.44 8.25
N ASP A 154 23.14 10.09 8.22
CA ASP A 154 23.61 8.70 8.21
C ASP A 154 23.38 7.95 9.54
N ASN A 155 23.06 8.65 10.63
CA ASN A 155 22.86 8.03 11.94
C ASN A 155 21.46 7.43 12.11
N VAL A 156 20.54 7.73 11.20
CA VAL A 156 19.20 7.16 11.23
C VAL A 156 19.27 5.65 11.07
N SER A 157 18.60 4.91 11.96
CA SER A 157 18.62 3.45 12.02
C SER A 157 17.25 2.80 11.82
N SER A 158 16.22 3.60 11.57
CA SER A 158 14.83 3.13 11.43
C SER A 158 13.96 4.20 10.79
N VAL A 159 12.83 3.81 10.20
CA VAL A 159 11.90 4.74 9.53
C VAL A 159 10.61 4.88 10.35
N PRO A 160 10.15 6.10 10.68
CA PRO A 160 8.94 6.30 11.49
C PRO A 160 7.68 5.73 10.82
N VAL A 161 6.98 4.85 11.52
CA VAL A 161 5.67 4.31 11.10
C VAL A 161 4.55 5.12 11.76
N ALA A 162 3.38 5.14 11.13
CA ALA A 162 2.18 5.78 11.67
C ALA A 162 1.86 5.26 13.07
N ASN A 163 1.91 6.16 14.05
CA ASN A 163 1.65 5.88 15.47
C ASN A 163 0.26 6.36 15.92
N THR A 164 -0.42 7.14 15.09
CA THR A 164 -1.77 7.66 15.29
C THR A 164 -2.73 7.08 14.25
N GLY A 165 -4.01 7.44 14.35
CA GLY A 165 -5.08 6.89 13.52
C GLY A 165 -5.69 5.63 14.12
N GLY A 166 -6.71 5.11 13.44
CA GLY A 166 -7.36 3.85 13.82
C GLY A 166 -6.54 2.63 13.41
N LYS A 167 -7.09 1.43 13.63
CA LYS A 167 -6.49 0.15 13.19
C LYS A 167 -6.20 0.08 11.69
N GLY A 168 -6.84 0.95 10.91
CA GLY A 168 -6.60 1.08 9.49
C GLY A 168 -5.26 1.71 9.13
N THR A 169 -4.82 2.72 9.88
CA THR A 169 -3.62 3.48 9.52
C THR A 169 -2.43 3.10 10.36
N ARG A 170 -2.63 2.99 11.67
CA ARG A 170 -1.54 2.73 12.60
C ARG A 170 -0.81 1.43 12.23
N ASP A 171 0.51 1.46 12.37
CA ASP A 171 1.41 0.33 12.14
C ASP A 171 1.47 -0.19 10.68
N GLY A 172 0.70 0.37 9.74
CA GLY A 172 0.63 -0.08 8.34
C GLY A 172 0.99 0.99 7.30
N HIS A 173 1.34 2.19 7.74
CA HIS A 173 1.57 3.35 6.89
C HIS A 173 2.81 4.12 7.35
N TRP A 174 3.35 4.95 6.46
CA TRP A 174 4.32 5.95 6.87
C TRP A 174 3.72 6.99 7.82
N ARG A 175 4.56 7.52 8.72
CA ARG A 175 4.12 8.54 9.67
C ARG A 175 3.78 9.86 8.96
N GLU A 176 2.50 10.17 8.91
CA GLU A 176 1.94 11.40 8.35
C GLU A 176 2.72 12.67 8.74
N MET A 177 2.99 12.87 10.03
CA MET A 177 3.69 14.07 10.53
C MET A 177 5.18 14.13 10.18
N VAL A 178 5.70 13.13 9.48
CA VAL A 178 7.09 13.08 8.99
C VAL A 178 7.10 13.12 7.47
N PHE A 179 6.21 12.36 6.83
CA PHE A 179 6.24 12.12 5.39
C PHE A 179 5.17 12.88 4.60
N ASP A 180 4.16 13.44 5.25
CA ASP A 180 3.16 14.32 4.62
C ASP A 180 2.55 13.69 3.36
N ASN A 181 2.70 14.32 2.20
CA ASN A 181 2.12 13.88 0.95
C ASN A 181 2.76 12.63 0.32
N GLU A 182 3.62 11.88 1.02
CA GLU A 182 4.09 10.59 0.50
C GLU A 182 2.91 9.61 0.38
N LEU A 183 2.79 8.94 -0.77
CA LEU A 183 1.60 8.17 -1.13
C LEU A 183 1.19 7.12 -0.08
N MET A 184 2.15 6.47 0.57
CA MET A 184 1.91 5.37 1.53
C MET A 184 1.72 5.86 2.97
N THR A 185 1.47 7.15 3.18
CA THR A 185 0.90 7.65 4.44
C THR A 185 -0.61 7.35 4.50
N GLY A 186 -1.21 7.45 5.69
CA GLY A 186 -2.63 7.12 5.87
C GLY A 186 -3.62 8.15 5.30
N PHE A 187 -3.14 9.15 4.59
CA PHE A 187 -3.93 10.30 4.16
C PHE A 187 -3.53 10.71 2.75
N ILE A 188 -4.45 10.60 1.81
CA ILE A 188 -4.28 11.20 0.49
C ILE A 188 -4.43 12.72 0.62
N ASP A 189 -3.38 13.45 0.29
CA ASP A 189 -3.36 14.90 0.28
C ASP A 189 -3.96 15.43 -1.04
N LEU A 190 -4.37 16.70 -1.01
CA LEU A 190 -4.79 17.39 -2.24
C LEU A 190 -3.54 17.73 -3.07
N GLY A 191 -3.56 17.38 -4.36
CA GLY A 191 -2.42 17.59 -5.26
C GLY A 191 -1.60 16.31 -5.39
N ASP A 192 -0.28 16.44 -5.48
CA ASP A 192 0.61 15.32 -5.79
C ASP A 192 0.87 14.44 -4.56
N ASN A 193 0.61 13.13 -4.71
CA ASN A 193 0.94 12.09 -3.73
C ASN A 193 2.01 11.13 -4.30
N PRO A 194 3.31 11.51 -4.27
CA PRO A 194 4.36 10.71 -4.90
C PRO A 194 4.58 9.35 -4.22
N LEU A 195 4.71 8.30 -5.03
CA LEU A 195 5.23 7.00 -4.61
C LEU A 195 6.75 7.05 -4.61
N SER A 196 7.32 7.36 -3.45
CA SER A 196 8.74 7.71 -3.34
C SER A 196 9.68 6.49 -3.35
N ARG A 197 10.98 6.76 -3.52
CA ARG A 197 12.05 5.76 -3.34
C ARG A 197 12.02 5.09 -1.97
N LEU A 198 11.51 5.77 -0.93
CA LEU A 198 11.34 5.21 0.41
C LEU A 198 10.35 4.04 0.38
N SER A 199 9.20 4.24 -0.25
CA SER A 199 8.16 3.22 -0.40
C SER A 199 8.62 2.09 -1.31
N VAL A 200 9.24 2.41 -2.46
CA VAL A 200 9.83 1.39 -3.35
C VAL A 200 10.87 0.54 -2.63
N ALA A 201 11.71 1.12 -1.77
CA ALA A 201 12.67 0.38 -0.98
C ALA A 201 12.03 -0.63 -0.01
N ALA A 202 10.83 -0.31 0.50
CA ALA A 202 10.13 -1.23 1.40
C ALA A 202 9.69 -2.51 0.66
N PHE A 203 9.39 -2.44 -0.63
CA PHE A 203 9.13 -3.62 -1.45
C PHE A 203 10.39 -4.47 -1.65
N ASP A 204 11.56 -3.85 -1.84
CA ASP A 204 12.85 -4.56 -1.85
C ASP A 204 13.10 -5.29 -0.52
N ASP A 205 12.92 -4.60 0.61
CA ASP A 205 13.05 -5.23 1.94
C ASP A 205 12.02 -6.35 2.19
N MET A 206 10.87 -6.35 1.49
CA MET A 206 9.89 -7.43 1.53
C MET A 206 10.23 -8.62 0.63
N GLY A 207 11.24 -8.49 -0.24
CA GLY A 207 11.73 -9.55 -1.12
C GLY A 207 11.30 -9.42 -2.59
N TYR A 208 10.81 -8.24 -3.02
CA TYR A 208 10.61 -7.95 -4.44
C TYR A 208 11.87 -7.42 -5.10
N ASN A 209 12.09 -7.73 -6.37
CA ASN A 209 13.06 -7.02 -7.19
C ASN A 209 12.44 -5.74 -7.75
N VAL A 210 13.02 -4.60 -7.43
CA VAL A 210 12.45 -3.29 -7.77
C VAL A 210 13.38 -2.44 -8.64
N ASP A 211 12.79 -1.58 -9.47
CA ASP A 211 13.46 -0.46 -10.12
C ASP A 211 13.24 0.81 -9.31
N TYR A 212 14.32 1.31 -8.70
CA TYR A 212 14.28 2.54 -7.91
C TYR A 212 14.15 3.81 -8.74
N ASP A 213 14.50 3.76 -10.03
CA ASP A 213 14.41 4.92 -10.92
C ASP A 213 12.98 5.10 -11.45
N ALA A 214 12.13 4.09 -11.30
CA ALA A 214 10.70 4.18 -11.51
C ALA A 214 9.96 4.96 -10.41
N ALA A 215 10.60 5.26 -9.27
CA ALA A 215 9.98 6.01 -8.18
C ALA A 215 9.73 7.49 -8.53
N ASP A 216 8.71 8.08 -7.92
CA ASP A 216 8.43 9.50 -8.09
C ASP A 216 9.45 10.36 -7.33
N THR A 217 9.68 11.58 -7.83
CA THR A 217 10.49 12.56 -7.12
C THR A 217 9.78 12.98 -5.84
N TYR A 218 10.45 12.82 -4.71
CA TYR A 218 9.92 13.16 -3.39
C TYR A 218 10.99 13.82 -2.53
N ARG A 219 10.55 14.70 -1.62
CA ARG A 219 11.38 15.33 -0.58
C ARG A 219 10.57 15.40 0.69
N LEU A 220 11.24 15.33 1.84
CA LEU A 220 10.58 15.56 3.10
C LEU A 220 9.93 16.96 3.13
N PRO A 221 8.75 17.09 3.73
CA PRO A 221 8.08 18.37 3.89
C PRO A 221 8.94 19.33 4.72
N ALA A 222 8.87 20.62 4.41
CA ALA A 222 9.47 21.65 5.25
C ALA A 222 8.83 21.63 6.65
N LYS A 223 9.62 21.88 7.70
CA LYS A 223 9.13 21.88 9.09
C LYS A 223 8.03 22.92 9.29
N GLU A 224 8.13 24.05 8.59
CA GLU A 224 7.15 25.12 8.59
C GLU A 224 5.82 24.65 7.97
N THR A 225 5.86 23.88 6.88
CA THR A 225 4.67 23.28 6.26
C THR A 225 3.98 22.32 7.21
N LEU A 226 4.75 21.43 7.86
CA LEU A 226 4.21 20.51 8.88
C LEU A 226 3.62 21.27 10.08
N ALA A 227 4.25 22.35 10.53
CA ALA A 227 3.75 23.17 11.64
C ALA A 227 2.47 23.94 11.27
N LEU A 228 2.32 24.33 10.01
CA LEU A 228 1.11 24.96 9.46
C LEU A 228 0.02 23.95 9.10
N LYS A 229 0.34 22.66 9.05
CA LYS A 229 -0.64 21.57 8.89
C LYS A 229 -1.49 21.54 10.16
N VAL A 230 -2.52 22.39 10.15
CA VAL A 230 -3.50 22.48 11.23
C VAL A 230 -4.05 21.08 11.46
N VAL A 231 -4.10 20.66 12.72
CA VAL A 231 -4.85 19.48 13.19
C VAL A 231 -6.33 19.79 12.95
N ASP A 232 -6.74 19.78 11.69
CA ASP A 232 -8.13 19.91 11.32
C ASP A 232 -8.80 18.64 11.83
N LYS A 233 -9.77 18.79 12.74
CA LYS A 233 -10.57 17.67 13.24
C LYS A 233 -11.35 16.98 12.11
N ASN A 234 -11.40 17.58 10.91
CA ASN A 234 -11.92 17.00 9.67
C ASN A 234 -10.87 16.26 8.82
N ARG A 235 -9.58 16.31 9.17
CA ARG A 235 -8.58 15.29 8.79
C ARG A 235 -8.58 14.16 9.82
N GLN A 236 -9.77 13.79 10.34
CA GLN A 236 -9.95 12.40 10.77
C GLN A 236 -9.60 11.56 9.55
N CYS A 237 -8.57 10.74 9.68
CA CYS A 237 -8.11 9.87 8.62
C CYS A 237 -9.31 9.33 7.84
N ARG A 238 -9.37 9.72 6.55
CA ARG A 238 -10.44 9.36 5.61
C ARG A 238 -10.39 7.86 5.29
N MET A 239 -9.62 7.07 6.04
CA MET A 239 -9.62 5.62 6.01
C MET A 239 -9.74 4.98 7.42
N CYS A 240 -9.88 5.78 8.50
CA CYS A 240 -9.56 5.31 9.86
C CYS A 240 -10.71 5.11 10.83
N SER A 241 -11.91 5.61 10.58
CA SER A 241 -12.93 5.58 11.64
C SER A 241 -13.50 4.17 11.85
N ARG A 242 -13.26 3.24 10.91
CA ARG A 242 -13.79 1.89 10.93
C ARG A 242 -12.72 0.87 10.55
N LYS A 243 -12.90 -0.35 11.07
CA LYS A 243 -11.97 -1.47 10.98
C LYS A 243 -11.63 -1.73 9.50
N ILE A 244 -10.50 -1.21 9.01
CA ILE A 244 -9.94 -1.70 7.73
C ILE A 244 -9.88 -3.21 7.86
N MET A 245 -10.34 -3.89 6.82
CA MET A 245 -10.09 -5.31 6.68
C MET A 245 -8.58 -5.49 6.49
N ARG A 246 -7.83 -5.55 7.60
CA ARG A 246 -6.60 -6.36 7.60
C ARG A 246 -7.10 -7.77 7.32
N THR A 247 -7.02 -8.15 6.06
CA THR A 247 -7.24 -9.52 5.65
C THR A 247 -6.35 -10.41 6.52
N ASP A 248 -6.86 -11.57 6.91
CA ASP A 248 -6.03 -12.59 7.54
C ASP A 248 -5.66 -13.57 6.43
N PRO A 249 -4.57 -13.31 5.68
CA PRO A 249 -4.29 -14.08 4.50
C PRO A 249 -3.90 -15.51 4.88
N VAL A 250 -4.25 -16.45 4.00
CA VAL A 250 -3.87 -17.85 4.15
C VAL A 250 -2.56 -18.09 3.42
N VAL A 251 -1.60 -18.74 4.07
CA VAL A 251 -0.38 -19.20 3.40
C VAL A 251 -0.70 -20.48 2.64
N LEU A 252 -0.45 -20.50 1.34
CA LEU A 252 -0.66 -21.66 0.49
C LEU A 252 0.32 -22.81 0.88
N PRO A 253 -0.03 -24.08 0.63
CA PRO A 253 0.89 -25.20 0.84
C PRO A 253 2.03 -25.17 -0.18
N GLU A 254 3.22 -25.68 0.15
CA GLU A 254 4.37 -25.73 -0.77
C GLU A 254 4.06 -26.44 -2.11
N SER A 255 3.12 -27.38 -2.11
CA SER A 255 2.65 -28.08 -3.30
C SER A 255 1.89 -27.19 -4.30
N CYS A 256 1.65 -25.91 -3.99
CA CYS A 256 0.99 -25.00 -4.91
C CYS A 256 1.91 -24.50 -6.03
N TYR A 257 3.23 -24.54 -5.86
CA TYR A 257 4.16 -24.06 -6.89
C TYR A 257 4.13 -24.96 -8.13
N LEU A 258 4.27 -24.34 -9.31
CA LEU A 258 4.33 -25.00 -10.62
C LEU A 258 5.73 -25.00 -11.21
#